data_AF-A0A3C0VYQ4-F1
#
_entry.id   AF-A0A3C0VYQ4-F1
#
_cell.length_a   1.000
_cell.length_b   1.000
_cell.length_c   1.000
_cell.angle_alpha   90.00
_cell.angle_beta   90.00
_cell.angle_gamma   90.00
#
_symmetry.space_group_name_H-M   'P 1'
#
loop_
_entity.id
_entity.type
_entity.pdbx_description
1 polymer ?
#
loop_
_entity_poly.entity_id
_entity_poly.type
_entity_poly.pdbx_seq_one_letter_code
_entity_poly.pdbx_strand_id
1 'polypeptide(L)' 'MSPENESHSGELQFNIGVIGATGFIGAPYRAEIRECSGAKIVALCARRRELLEHAGAKDGATLLTDDWREV' A
#
# COMPACT_ATOMS: atom_id res chain seq x y z
N MET A 1 -20.16 10.98 -34.19
CA MET A 1 -19.01 10.83 -33.28
C MET A 1 -19.50 10.03 -32.10
N SER A 2 -18.97 8.82 -31.90
CA SER A 2 -19.41 7.93 -30.83
C SER A 2 -18.94 8.43 -29.47
N PRO A 3 -19.70 8.26 -28.37
CA PRO A 3 -19.39 8.83 -27.05
C PRO A 3 -18.28 8.11 -26.27
N GLU A 4 -17.45 7.29 -26.93
CA GLU A 4 -16.80 6.15 -26.27
C GLU A 4 -15.32 6.36 -25.90
N ASN A 5 -14.80 7.58 -25.98
CA ASN A 5 -13.41 7.88 -25.63
C ASN A 5 -13.30 9.09 -24.68
N GLU A 6 -14.04 9.06 -23.57
CA GLU A 6 -13.59 9.82 -22.40
C GLU A 6 -12.44 9.05 -21.76
N SER A 7 -11.21 9.46 -22.08
CA SER A 7 -10.05 9.08 -21.25
C SER A 7 -10.30 9.64 -19.86
N HIS A 8 -10.66 8.78 -18.90
CA HIS A 8 -10.69 9.16 -17.49
C HIS A 8 -9.29 9.64 -17.12
N SER A 9 -9.12 10.96 -17.05
CA SER A 9 -7.89 11.66 -16.69
C SER A 9 -7.62 11.64 -15.18
N GLY A 10 -8.34 10.82 -14.42
CA GLY A 10 -7.93 10.45 -13.08
C GLY A 10 -7.03 9.24 -13.20
N GLU A 11 -5.74 9.37 -12.86
CA GLU A 11 -4.88 8.21 -12.68
C GLU A 11 -5.59 7.26 -11.70
N LEU A 12 -5.95 6.05 -12.17
CA LEU A 12 -6.55 5.03 -11.32
C LEU A 12 -5.59 4.77 -10.15
N GLN A 13 -6.07 5.03 -8.93
CA GLN A 13 -5.29 4.81 -7.72
C GLN A 13 -5.63 3.46 -7.09
N PHE A 14 -4.67 2.55 -7.06
CA PHE A 14 -4.75 1.26 -6.40
C PHE A 14 -4.41 1.40 -4.92
N ASN A 15 -5.35 1.02 -4.05
CA ASN A 15 -5.12 0.89 -2.62
C ASN A 15 -4.49 -0.48 -2.33
N ILE A 16 -3.36 -0.50 -1.62
CA ILE A 16 -2.54 -1.69 -1.41
C ILE A 16 -2.45 -2.02 0.08
N GLY A 17 -2.75 -3.27 0.39
CA GLY A 17 -2.45 -3.91 1.66
C GLY A 17 -1.20 -4.79 1.55
N VAL A 18 -0.28 -4.75 2.53
CA VAL A 18 0.95 -5.54 2.51
C VAL A 18 1.04 -6.48 3.72
N ILE A 19 0.95 -7.79 3.48
CA ILE A 19 1.15 -8.83 4.50
C ILE A 19 2.64 -9.19 4.57
N GLY A 20 3.19 -9.24 5.78
CA GLY A 20 4.64 -9.41 5.97
C GLY A 20 5.42 -8.11 5.72
N ALA A 21 4.78 -6.95 5.95
CA ALA A 21 5.27 -5.61 5.61
C ALA A 21 6.68 -5.27 6.14
N THR A 22 7.07 -5.85 7.27
CA THR A 22 8.36 -5.58 7.92
C THR A 22 9.41 -6.65 7.59
N GLY A 23 9.06 -7.67 6.81
CA GLY A 23 9.95 -8.76 6.42
C GLY A 23 10.99 -8.34 5.39
N PHE A 24 11.96 -9.23 5.16
CA PHE A 24 13.03 -9.03 4.19
C PHE A 24 12.53 -8.74 2.77
N ILE A 25 11.42 -9.38 2.37
CA ILE A 25 10.79 -9.17 1.05
C ILE A 25 9.80 -8.00 1.09
N GLY A 26 8.99 -7.90 2.14
CA GLY A 26 7.94 -6.86 2.22
C GLY A 26 8.51 -5.44 2.26
N ALA A 27 9.64 -5.21 2.94
CA ALA A 27 10.25 -3.89 3.04
C ALA A 27 10.70 -3.28 1.69
N PRO A 28 11.44 -3.98 0.81
CA PRO A 28 11.79 -3.45 -0.51
C PRO A 28 10.56 -3.27 -1.42
N TYR A 29 9.58 -4.19 -1.39
CA TYR A 29 8.36 -4.04 -2.19
C TYR A 29 7.57 -2.79 -1.80
N ARG A 30 7.44 -2.50 -0.50
CA ARG A 30 6.85 -1.23 -0.05
C ARG A 30 7.63 -0.01 -0.55
N ALA A 31 8.95 -0.12 -0.69
CA ALA A 31 9.74 0.97 -1.23
C ALA A 31 9.44 1.23 -2.72
N GLU A 32 9.39 0.17 -3.53
CA GLU A 32 9.03 0.28 -4.94
C GLU A 32 7.59 0.79 -5.13
N ILE A 33 6.63 0.29 -4.34
CA ILE A 33 5.23 0.73 -4.39
C ILE A 33 5.09 2.23 -4.09
N ARG A 34 5.88 2.79 -3.16
CA ARG A 34 5.86 4.24 -2.86
C ARG A 34 6.32 5.09 -4.04
N GLU A 35 7.10 4.53 -4.97
CA GLU A 35 7.62 5.22 -6.15
C GLU A 35 6.68 5.09 -7.36
N CYS A 36 5.68 4.20 -7.31
CA CYS A 36 4.70 4.03 -8.38
C CYS A 36 3.63 5.14 -8.36
N SER A 37 3.43 5.82 -9.50
CA SER A 37 2.23 6.64 -9.71
C SER A 37 0.99 5.73 -9.75
N GLY A 38 -0.12 6.21 -9.19
CA GLY A 38 -1.36 5.44 -9.10
C GLY A 38 -1.36 4.32 -8.05
N ALA A 39 -0.41 4.27 -7.11
CA ALA A 39 -0.41 3.30 -6.01
C ALA A 39 -0.39 3.98 -4.64
N LYS A 40 -1.15 3.44 -3.68
CA LYS A 40 -1.15 3.92 -2.29
C LYS A 40 -1.21 2.77 -1.32
N ILE A 41 -0.22 2.69 -0.43
CA ILE A 41 -0.22 1.74 0.67
C ILE A 41 -1.19 2.26 1.73
N VAL A 42 -2.24 1.49 2.03
CA VAL A 42 -3.28 1.88 3.00
C VAL A 42 -3.29 0.98 4.23
N ALA A 43 -2.76 -0.24 4.12
CA ALA A 43 -2.77 -1.22 5.19
C ALA A 43 -1.46 -2.01 5.24
N LEU A 44 -0.92 -2.21 6.46
CA LEU A 44 0.25 -3.04 6.71
C LEU A 44 -0.06 -4.10 7.75
N CYS A 45 0.31 -5.35 7.45
CA CYS A 45 0.21 -6.47 8.38
C CYS A 45 1.60 -7.03 8.73
N ALA A 46 1.96 -7.01 10.01
CA ALA A 46 3.14 -7.70 10.53
C ALA A 46 3.07 -7.91 12.06
N ARG A 47 3.80 -8.89 12.57
CA ARG A 47 3.79 -9.23 14.02
C ARG A 47 4.72 -8.35 14.87
N ARG A 48 5.72 -7.71 14.27
CA ARG A 48 6.72 -6.90 15.00
C ARG A 48 6.23 -5.46 15.12
N ARG A 49 5.61 -5.12 16.26
CA ARG A 49 4.85 -3.87 16.47
C ARG A 49 5.66 -2.60 16.20
N GLU A 50 6.83 -2.44 16.81
CA GLU A 50 7.67 -1.25 16.60
C GLU A 50 8.08 -1.06 15.13
N LEU A 51 8.48 -2.15 14.46
CA LEU A 51 8.82 -2.11 13.04
C LEU A 51 7.60 -1.80 12.18
N LEU A 52 6.41 -2.27 12.57
CA LEU A 52 5.16 -2.01 11.87
C LEU A 52 4.73 -0.55 12.00
N GLU A 53 4.89 0.05 13.17
CA GLU A 53 4.61 1.48 13.40
C GLU A 53 5.56 2.36 12.59
N HIS A 54 6.86 2.06 12.61
CA HIS A 54 7.85 2.77 11.79
C HIS A 54 7.55 2.62 10.29
N ALA A 55 7.17 1.41 9.88
CA ALA A 55 6.73 1.10 8.53
C ALA A 55 5.47 1.88 8.12
N GLY A 56 4.48 1.98 9.00
CA GLY A 56 3.23 2.71 8.80
C GLY A 56 3.45 4.20 8.64
N ALA A 57 4.25 4.79 9.53
CA ALA A 57 4.62 6.19 9.45
C ALA A 57 5.37 6.52 8.14
N LYS A 58 6.25 5.63 7.69
CA LYS A 58 7.00 5.80 6.43
C LYS A 58 6.12 5.68 5.18
N ASP A 59 5.09 4.85 5.22
CA ASP A 59 4.23 4.56 4.06
C ASP A 59 2.95 5.39 4.03
N GLY A 60 2.61 6.07 5.12
CA GLY A 60 1.31 6.75 5.26
C GLY A 60 0.13 5.79 5.35
N ALA A 61 0.38 4.55 5.80
CA ALA A 61 -0.67 3.54 5.96
C ALA A 61 -1.57 3.88 7.15
N THR A 62 -2.88 3.80 6.95
CA THR A 62 -3.89 4.12 7.96
C THR A 62 -4.31 2.93 8.80
N LEU A 63 -4.09 1.71 8.30
CA LEU A 63 -4.33 0.47 9.03
C LEU A 63 -3.01 -0.26 9.32
N LEU A 64 -2.74 -0.50 10.60
CA LEU A 64 -1.62 -1.32 11.08
C LEU A 64 -2.17 -2.45 11.92
N THR A 65 -1.99 -3.70 11.47
CA THR A 65 -2.57 -4.87 12.11
C THR A 65 -1.59 -6.05 12.14
N ASP A 66 -1.87 -7.06 12.96
CA ASP A 66 -1.22 -8.36 12.93
C ASP A 66 -2.20 -9.49 12.50
N ASP A 67 -3.46 -9.17 12.23
CA ASP A 67 -4.43 -10.05 11.58
C ASP A 67 -4.50 -9.75 10.08
N TRP A 68 -4.11 -10.73 9.27
CA TRP A 68 -4.14 -10.62 7.82
C TRP A 68 -5.56 -10.48 7.25
N ARG A 69 -6.60 -10.84 8.01
CA ARG A 69 -8.01 -10.75 7.59
C ARG A 69 -8.54 -9.32 7.56
N GLU A 70 -7.86 -8.39 8.25
CA GLU A 70 -8.23 -6.98 8.30
C GLU A 70 -7.64 -6.17 7.14
N VAL A 71 -6.68 -6.74 6.40
CA VAL A 71 -5.93 -6.10 5.30
C VAL A 71 -6.56 -6.40 3.95
#